data_AF-J3P7W3-F1
#
_entry.id   AF-J3P7W3-F1
#
_cell.length_a   1.000
_cell.length_b   1.000
_cell.length_c   1.000
_cell.angle_alpha   90.00
_cell.angle_beta   90.00
_cell.angle_gamma   90.00
#
_symmetry.space_group_name_H-M   'P 1'
#
loop_
_entity.id
_entity.type
_entity.pdbx_description
1 polymer ?
#
loop_
_entity_poly.entity_id
_entity_poly.type
_entity_poly.pdbx_seq_one_letter_code
_entity_poly.pdbx_strand_id
1 'polypeptide(L)'
;MFEQVPPVQMLRLCTPLGTHSDEGAMDFSRHTRALFRRNAVMLGAVFAGAFAWEMGYDSVMNRVWDNMNRGRQWKDIRHKYAEAVEDDE
;
A
#
# COMPACT_ATOMS: atom_id res chain seq x y z
N MET A 1 21.67 69.25 15.17
CA MET A 1 20.19 69.15 15.17
C MET A 1 19.84 68.37 13.92
N PHE A 2 19.38 67.13 14.07
CA PHE A 2 19.16 66.21 12.95
C PHE A 2 18.04 66.73 12.04
N GLU A 3 18.40 67.06 10.81
CA GLU A 3 17.45 67.48 9.79
C GLU A 3 16.72 66.24 9.24
N GLN A 4 15.40 66.29 9.37
CA GLN A 4 14.43 65.25 9.09
C GLN A 4 14.20 65.15 7.56
N VAL A 5 14.72 64.10 6.91
CA VAL A 5 14.45 63.80 5.50
C VAL A 5 13.18 62.94 5.39
N PRO A 6 12.15 63.33 4.60
CA PRO A 6 10.88 62.63 4.54
C PRO A 6 10.90 61.33 3.70
N PRO A 7 9.91 60.44 3.90
CA PRO A 7 9.93 59.06 3.42
C PRO A 7 9.05 58.88 2.18
N VAL A 8 9.58 58.34 1.09
CA VAL A 8 8.84 57.50 0.12
C VAL A 8 9.81 57.14 -1.00
N GLN A 9 10.34 55.91 -1.00
CA GLN A 9 10.61 55.11 -2.20
C GLN A 9 10.73 53.65 -1.76
N MET A 10 9.61 53.09 -1.26
CA MET A 10 9.47 51.67 -1.02
C MET A 10 9.00 50.99 -2.32
N LEU A 11 9.83 51.05 -3.36
CA LEU A 11 9.67 50.18 -4.52
C LEU A 11 10.37 48.86 -4.21
N ARG A 12 9.69 47.95 -3.51
CA ARG A 12 10.10 46.56 -3.41
C ARG A 12 8.95 45.66 -3.85
N LEU A 13 8.92 45.44 -5.16
CA LEU A 13 8.39 44.22 -5.78
C LEU A 13 8.86 43.00 -4.97
N CYS A 14 7.95 42.39 -4.24
CA CYS A 14 8.02 40.97 -3.91
C CYS A 14 6.61 40.52 -3.48
N THR A 15 5.72 40.43 -4.45
CA THR A 15 4.54 39.59 -4.33
C THR A 15 5.03 38.16 -4.05
N PRO A 16 4.57 37.45 -3.01
CA PRO A 16 4.87 36.03 -2.88
C PRO A 16 4.22 35.30 -4.06
N LEU A 17 5.11 34.82 -4.92
CA LEU A 17 4.89 33.89 -6.02
C LEU A 17 4.04 32.70 -5.53
N GLY A 18 3.01 32.34 -6.30
CA GLY A 18 1.97 31.42 -5.91
C GLY A 18 2.46 30.06 -5.40
N THR A 19 1.86 29.59 -4.31
CA THR A 19 1.70 28.16 -4.07
C THR A 19 0.50 27.71 -4.86
N HIS A 20 0.81 27.31 -6.09
CA HIS A 20 -0.05 26.61 -7.01
C HIS A 20 -0.76 25.45 -6.30
N SER A 21 -2.04 25.31 -6.64
CA SER A 21 -2.88 24.16 -6.37
C SER A 21 -2.13 22.84 -6.59
N ASP A 22 -2.02 22.01 -5.56
CA ASP A 22 -1.71 20.58 -5.69
C ASP A 22 -2.16 19.82 -4.42
N GLU A 23 -3.47 19.72 -4.22
CA GLU A 23 -4.11 18.83 -3.24
C GLU A 23 -4.22 17.36 -3.76
N GLY A 24 -3.26 16.90 -4.57
CA GLY A 24 -3.37 15.63 -5.29
C GLY A 24 -2.20 14.65 -5.13
N ALA A 25 -1.02 15.11 -4.71
CA ALA A 25 0.13 14.23 -4.51
C ALA A 25 0.09 13.66 -3.09
N MET A 26 -0.47 12.47 -2.93
CA MET A 26 -0.31 11.64 -1.73
C MET A 26 1.19 11.54 -1.42
N ASP A 27 1.65 12.32 -0.44
CA ASP A 27 3.06 12.49 -0.09
C ASP A 27 3.58 11.19 0.54
N PHE A 28 3.93 10.22 -0.31
CA PHE A 28 4.49 8.91 0.05
C PHE A 28 5.73 9.04 0.95
N SER A 29 6.45 10.16 0.79
CA SER A 29 7.61 10.50 1.59
C SER A 29 7.25 10.76 3.06
N ARG A 30 6.03 11.21 3.37
CA ARG A 30 5.55 11.37 4.75
C ARG A 30 5.16 10.04 5.41
N HIS A 31 4.61 9.12 4.63
CA HIS A 31 4.15 7.81 5.11
C HIS A 31 5.31 6.88 5.49
N THR A 32 6.33 6.80 4.64
CA THR A 32 7.55 6.02 4.92
C THR A 32 8.32 6.57 6.11
N ARG A 33 8.41 7.91 6.25
CA ARG A 33 9.00 8.55 7.43
C ARG A 33 8.20 8.30 8.71
N ALA A 34 6.89 8.08 8.64
CA ALA A 34 6.07 7.75 9.82
C ALA A 34 6.29 6.30 10.28
N LEU A 35 6.40 5.35 9.34
CA LEU A 35 6.55 3.93 9.63
C LEU A 35 7.99 3.52 9.97
N PHE A 36 8.99 4.09 9.30
CA PHE A 36 10.38 3.62 9.37
C PHE A 36 11.31 4.48 10.23
N ARG A 37 10.87 5.62 10.77
CA ARG A 37 11.73 6.51 11.60
C ARG A 37 11.88 6.03 13.05
N ARG A 38 10.95 5.19 13.54
CA ARG A 38 10.97 4.65 14.91
C ARG A 38 11.20 3.14 14.84
N ASN A 39 12.30 2.65 15.41
CA ASN A 39 12.68 1.23 15.39
C ASN A 39 11.55 0.29 15.85
N ALA A 40 10.82 0.66 16.92
CA ALA A 40 9.69 -0.13 17.42
C ALA A 40 8.50 -0.18 16.43
N VAL A 41 8.22 0.93 15.76
CA VAL A 41 7.12 1.01 14.77
C VAL A 41 7.49 0.21 13.52
N MET A 42 8.76 0.26 13.09
CA MET A 42 9.26 -0.56 12.00
C MET A 42 9.09 -2.06 12.29
N LEU A 43 9.54 -2.53 13.45
CA LEU A 43 9.42 -3.94 13.83
C LEU A 43 7.95 -4.38 13.91
N GLY A 44 7.09 -3.55 14.50
CA GLY A 44 5.65 -3.81 14.54
C GLY A 44 5.02 -3.88 13.15
N ALA A 45 5.39 -2.97 12.24
CA ALA A 45 4.91 -2.95 10.87
C ALA A 45 5.38 -4.18 10.08
N VAL A 46 6.63 -4.62 10.27
CA VAL A 46 7.17 -5.82 9.62
C VAL A 46 6.44 -7.07 10.12
N PHE A 47 6.23 -7.24 11.43
CA PHE A 47 5.49 -8.40 11.96
C PHE A 47 4.02 -8.38 11.54
N ALA A 48 3.34 -7.24 11.67
CA ALA A 48 1.96 -7.12 11.22
C ALA A 48 1.82 -7.37 9.71
N GLY A 49 2.76 -6.85 8.92
CA GLY A 49 2.84 -7.08 7.49
C GLY A 49 3.10 -8.56 7.15
N ALA A 50 3.95 -9.24 7.90
CA ALA A 50 4.23 -10.66 7.72
C ALA A 50 2.99 -11.52 7.98
N PHE A 51 2.25 -11.28 9.07
CA PHE A 51 1.00 -12.01 9.35
C PHE A 51 -0.08 -11.74 8.31
N ALA A 52 -0.26 -10.48 7.92
CA ALA A 52 -1.20 -10.13 6.86
C ALA A 52 -0.80 -10.74 5.51
N TRP A 53 0.51 -10.79 5.23
CA TRP A 53 1.06 -11.39 4.02
C TRP A 53 0.81 -12.89 3.98
N GLU A 54 1.13 -13.63 5.04
CA GLU A 54 0.89 -15.08 5.15
C GLU A 54 -0.58 -15.43 4.84
N MET A 55 -1.52 -14.76 5.51
CA MET A 55 -2.95 -15.01 5.34
C MET A 55 -3.43 -14.74 3.90
N GLY A 56 -2.97 -13.66 3.29
CA GLY A 56 -3.33 -13.32 1.91
C GLY A 56 -2.63 -14.22 0.87
N TYR A 57 -1.34 -14.47 1.07
CA TYR A 57 -0.48 -15.19 0.15
C TYR A 57 -0.94 -16.64 -0.01
N ASP A 58 -1.23 -17.34 1.09
CA ASP A 58 -1.69 -18.73 1.03
C ASP A 58 -2.99 -18.88 0.25
N SER A 59 -3.97 -18.00 0.49
CA SER A 59 -5.26 -18.03 -0.22
C SER A 59 -5.09 -17.72 -1.71
N VAL A 60 -4.28 -16.71 -2.03
CA VAL A 60 -4.05 -16.32 -3.43
C VAL A 60 -3.30 -17.41 -4.18
N MET A 61 -2.23 -17.95 -3.61
CA MET A 61 -1.40 -18.94 -4.27
C MET A 61 -2.14 -20.26 -4.47
N ASN A 62 -2.94 -20.70 -3.49
CA ASN A 62 -3.84 -21.84 -3.69
C ASN A 62 -4.80 -21.60 -4.85
N ARG A 63 -5.42 -20.42 -4.94
CA ARG A 63 -6.34 -20.09 -6.03
C ARG A 63 -5.65 -20.06 -7.41
N VAL A 64 -4.43 -19.54 -7.47
CA VAL A 64 -3.63 -19.51 -8.71
C VAL A 64 -3.31 -20.95 -9.15
N TRP A 65 -2.83 -21.77 -8.24
CA TRP A 65 -2.52 -23.17 -8.49
C TRP A 65 -3.76 -23.96 -8.91
N ASP A 66 -4.87 -23.78 -8.20
CA ASP A 66 -6.14 -24.42 -8.48
C ASP A 66 -6.65 -24.08 -9.88
N ASN A 67 -6.46 -22.82 -10.31
CA ASN A 67 -6.86 -22.36 -11.63
C ASN A 67 -5.98 -22.93 -12.75
N MET A 68 -4.67 -23.04 -12.51
CA MET A 68 -3.74 -23.59 -13.49
C MET A 68 -3.88 -25.11 -13.63
N ASN A 69 -4.25 -25.82 -12.56
CA ASN A 69 -4.32 -27.28 -12.53
C ASN A 69 -5.76 -27.82 -12.54
N ARG A 70 -6.73 -27.05 -13.03
CA ARG A 70 -8.14 -27.48 -13.13
C ARG A 70 -8.25 -28.80 -13.89
N GLY A 71 -9.08 -29.70 -13.38
CA GLY A 71 -9.35 -31.00 -13.99
C GLY A 71 -8.26 -32.05 -13.76
N ARG A 72 -7.12 -31.68 -13.16
CA ARG A 72 -6.06 -32.63 -12.74
C ARG A 72 -5.96 -32.80 -11.23
N GLN A 73 -6.72 -32.04 -10.47
CA GLN A 73 -6.66 -32.10 -9.02
C GLN A 73 -7.54 -33.23 -8.50
N TRP A 74 -7.08 -33.89 -7.43
CA TRP A 74 -7.85 -34.96 -6.78
C TRP A 74 -9.26 -34.50 -6.40
N LYS A 75 -9.41 -33.25 -5.92
CA LYS A 75 -10.73 -32.67 -5.62
C LYS A 75 -11.66 -32.58 -6.83
N ASP A 76 -11.13 -32.45 -8.04
CA ASP A 76 -11.90 -32.40 -9.27
C ASP A 76 -12.21 -33.80 -9.81
N ILE A 77 -11.47 -34.85 -9.42
CA ILE A 77 -11.59 -36.21 -10.00
C ILE A 77 -12.25 -37.19 -9.01
N ARG A 78 -12.18 -36.93 -7.70
CA ARG A 78 -12.68 -37.81 -6.63
C ARG A 78 -14.13 -38.25 -6.80
N HIS A 79 -14.99 -37.42 -7.40
CA HIS A 79 -16.40 -37.75 -7.59
C HIS A 79 -16.58 -39.00 -8.45
N LYS A 80 -15.72 -39.19 -9.45
CA LYS A 80 -15.75 -40.36 -10.35
C LYS A 80 -15.38 -41.68 -9.65
N TYR A 81 -14.64 -41.60 -8.55
CA TYR A 81 -14.22 -42.78 -7.79
C TYR A 81 -15.12 -43.04 -6.58
N ALA A 82 -15.78 -42.01 -6.03
CA ALA A 82 -16.74 -42.19 -4.96
C ALA A 82 -18.02 -42.89 -5.45
N GLU A 83 -18.52 -42.53 -6.63
CA GLU A 83 -19.70 -43.14 -7.26
C GLU A 83 -19.44 -44.59 -7.70
N ALA A 84 -18.23 -44.87 -8.22
CA ALA A 84 -17.82 -46.23 -8.57
C ALA A 84 -17.72 -47.21 -7.38
N VAL A 85 -17.70 -46.72 -6.14
CA VAL A 85 -17.73 -47.57 -4.94
C VAL A 85 -19.18 -47.84 -4.50
N GLU A 86 -20.12 -46.92 -4.76
CA GLU A 86 -21.55 -47.11 -4.45
C GLU A 86 -22.27 -48.00 -5.47
N ASP A 87 -21.84 -48.00 -6.74
CA ASP A 87 -22.44 -48.84 -7.81
C ASP A 87 -21.95 -50.32 -7.77
N ASP A 88 -20.88 -50.62 -7.02
CA ASP A 88 -20.28 -51.96 -6.89
C ASP A 88 -20.76 -52.73 -5.61
N GLU A 89 -21.70 -52.16 -4.83
CA GLU A 89 -22.37 -52.78 -3.67
C GLU A 89 -23.85 -53.14 -3.96
#